data_AF-A0A5K1AYU9-F1
#
_entry.id   AF-A0A5K1AYU9-F1
#
_cell.length_a   1.000
_cell.length_b   1.000
_cell.length_c   1.000
_cell.angle_alpha   90.00
_cell.angle_beta   90.00
_cell.angle_gamma   90.00
#
_symmetry.space_group_name_H-M   'P 1'
#
loop_
_entity.id
_entity.type
_entity.pdbx_description
1 polymer ?
#
loop_
_entity_poly.entity_id
_entity_poly.type
_entity_poly.pdbx_seq_one_letter_code
_entity_poly.pdbx_strand_id
1 'polypeptide(L)'
;MPVFTPSETHCDQLSLLLGVCESPKRWQLVYLYTVLYITAFGAAGIRPCVSSFGADQFDERSKNYKRHLDRFFNFFYLSVTFGAVAAFTLVVYIQMHHGWGAAFGVLAIAMGISNVVFFIGTPLYRHRVPGGSPLTRVAQVLVAAFHKRNVPFSNSELVGLYEVTGNHSAVKGSSKIAHTDDF
;
A
#
# COMPACT_ATOMS: atom_id res chain seq x y z
N MET A 1 24.43 -9.10 -25.68
CA MET A 1 23.92 -10.44 -25.32
C MET A 1 22.52 -10.27 -24.75
N PRO A 2 21.44 -10.58 -25.48
CA PRO A 2 20.08 -10.37 -24.97
C PRO A 2 19.67 -11.60 -24.15
N VAL A 3 20.08 -11.63 -22.88
CA VAL A 3 19.90 -12.79 -21.98
C VAL A 3 18.45 -12.90 -21.45
N PHE A 4 17.62 -11.88 -21.63
CA PHE A 4 16.24 -11.84 -21.11
C PHE A 4 15.22 -11.26 -22.09
N THR A 5 15.47 -11.43 -23.38
CA THR A 5 14.39 -11.36 -24.38
C THR A 5 13.98 -12.79 -24.69
N PRO A 6 12.68 -13.15 -24.71
CA PRO A 6 12.28 -14.37 -25.40
C PRO A 6 12.88 -14.31 -26.81
N SER A 7 13.46 -15.41 -27.30
CA SER A 7 14.05 -15.39 -28.64
C SER A 7 12.91 -15.30 -29.66
N GLU A 8 12.63 -14.07 -30.09
CA GLU A 8 11.69 -13.73 -31.17
C GLU A 8 12.23 -14.18 -32.54
N THR A 9 12.90 -15.34 -32.60
CA THR A 9 13.49 -15.83 -33.84
C THR A 9 12.49 -16.63 -34.67
N HIS A 10 11.32 -16.99 -34.13
CA HIS A 10 10.33 -17.85 -34.81
C HIS A 10 8.84 -17.39 -34.69
N CYS A 11 8.53 -16.22 -34.13
CA CYS A 11 7.17 -15.67 -34.18
C CYS A 11 7.15 -14.27 -34.79
N ASP A 12 6.99 -14.21 -36.11
CA ASP A 12 6.56 -12.99 -36.79
C ASP A 12 5.14 -12.59 -36.33
N GLN A 13 4.77 -11.32 -36.50
CA GLN A 13 3.41 -10.83 -36.21
C GLN A 13 2.29 -11.69 -36.85
N LEU A 14 2.59 -12.38 -37.95
CA LEU A 14 1.66 -13.24 -38.67
C LEU A 14 1.39 -14.58 -37.95
N SER A 15 2.39 -15.19 -37.32
CA SER A 15 2.22 -16.43 -36.53
C SER A 15 1.55 -16.19 -35.18
N LEU A 16 1.63 -14.96 -34.67
CA LEU A 16 0.92 -14.50 -33.48
C LEU A 16 -0.59 -14.33 -33.76
N LEU A 17 -0.95 -13.86 -34.96
CA LEU A 17 -2.35 -13.80 -35.44
C LEU A 17 -2.94 -15.18 -35.77
N LEU A 18 -2.12 -16.12 -36.22
CA LEU A 18 -2.53 -17.49 -36.56
C LEU A 18 -2.49 -18.47 -35.38
N GLY A 19 -2.01 -18.05 -34.19
CA GLY A 19 -1.95 -18.88 -32.99
C GLY A 19 -0.89 -20.00 -33.02
N VAL A 20 0.14 -19.87 -33.86
CA VAL A 20 1.17 -20.91 -34.12
C VAL A 20 2.46 -20.68 -33.31
N CYS A 21 2.38 -19.97 -32.18
CA CYS A 21 3.53 -19.82 -31.29
C CYS A 21 3.59 -20.98 -30.28
N GLU A 22 4.82 -21.42 -29.96
CA GLU A 22 5.01 -22.46 -28.94
C GLU A 22 4.47 -21.98 -27.58
N SER A 23 3.58 -22.77 -27.00
CA SER A 23 2.99 -22.45 -25.71
C SER A 23 4.05 -22.50 -24.61
N PRO A 24 4.00 -21.58 -23.62
CA PRO A 24 4.97 -21.57 -22.53
C PRO A 24 4.91 -22.87 -21.74
N LYS A 25 6.08 -23.36 -21.31
CA LYS A 25 6.17 -24.61 -20.54
C LYS A 25 5.49 -24.41 -19.19
N ARG A 26 4.84 -25.48 -18.66
CA ARG A 26 4.11 -25.42 -17.37
C ARG A 26 4.95 -24.85 -16.22
N TRP A 27 6.23 -25.18 -16.14
CA TRP A 27 7.12 -24.67 -15.08
C TRP A 27 7.41 -23.17 -15.22
N GLN A 28 7.50 -22.63 -16.45
CA GLN A 28 7.69 -21.20 -16.70
C GLN A 28 6.48 -20.40 -16.26
N LEU A 29 5.27 -20.93 -16.51
CA LEU A 29 4.01 -20.35 -16.04
C LEU A 29 3.92 -20.35 -14.51
N VAL A 30 4.24 -21.49 -13.86
CA VAL A 30 4.25 -21.57 -12.39
C VAL A 30 5.20 -20.53 -11.79
N TYR A 31 6.43 -20.45 -12.30
CA TYR A 31 7.41 -19.46 -11.88
C TYR A 31 6.89 -18.02 -12.04
N LEU A 32 6.32 -17.69 -13.21
CA LEU A 32 5.75 -16.38 -13.49
C LEU A 32 4.64 -16.02 -12.50
N TYR A 33 3.69 -16.93 -12.27
CA TYR A 33 2.60 -16.68 -11.33
C TYR A 33 3.10 -16.50 -9.89
N THR A 34 4.04 -17.33 -9.45
CA THR A 34 4.63 -17.20 -8.11
C THR A 34 5.27 -15.81 -7.92
N VAL A 35 6.09 -15.35 -8.87
CA VAL A 35 6.73 -14.04 -8.80
C VAL A 35 5.70 -12.90 -8.85
N LEU A 36 4.67 -13.02 -9.69
CA LEU A 36 3.58 -12.03 -9.77
C LEU A 36 2.79 -11.92 -8.47
N TYR A 37 2.45 -13.05 -7.84
CA TYR A 37 1.74 -13.03 -6.55
C TYR A 37 2.59 -12.42 -5.43
N ILE A 38 3.88 -12.75 -5.37
CA ILE A 38 4.80 -12.19 -4.36
C ILE A 38 4.94 -10.67 -4.54
N THR A 39 5.13 -10.20 -5.77
CA THR A 39 5.25 -8.77 -6.08
C THR A 39 3.95 -8.01 -5.83
N ALA A 40 2.79 -8.59 -6.18
CA ALA A 40 1.48 -8.01 -5.89
C ALA A 40 1.23 -7.88 -4.38
N PHE A 41 1.56 -8.92 -3.61
CA PHE A 41 1.44 -8.90 -2.14
C PHE A 41 2.34 -7.82 -1.51
N GLY A 42 3.59 -7.73 -1.95
CA GLY A 42 4.52 -6.68 -1.49
C GLY A 42 4.02 -5.27 -1.83
N ALA A 43 3.57 -5.05 -3.06
CA ALA A 43 3.05 -3.75 -3.50
C ALA A 43 1.78 -3.33 -2.73
N ALA A 44 0.88 -4.27 -2.44
CA ALA A 44 -0.33 -4.01 -1.67
C ALA A 44 -0.03 -3.64 -0.21
N GLY A 45 0.98 -4.28 0.41
CA GLY A 45 1.36 -4.00 1.80
C GLY A 45 2.04 -2.65 1.99
N ILE A 46 2.93 -2.25 1.08
CA ILE A 46 3.76 -1.04 1.26
C ILE A 46 2.95 0.25 1.09
N ARG A 47 2.02 0.29 0.13
CA ARG A 47 1.25 1.50 -0.21
C ARG A 47 0.53 2.17 0.97
N PRO A 48 -0.27 1.47 1.79
CA PRO A 48 -0.95 2.09 2.94
C PRO A 48 0.04 2.42 4.06
N CYS A 49 1.11 1.63 4.22
CA CYS A 49 2.07 1.84 5.32
C CYS A 49 2.92 3.09 5.13
N VAL A 50 3.34 3.40 3.90
CA VAL A 50 4.25 4.54 3.64
C VAL A 50 3.58 5.88 3.92
N SER A 51 2.33 6.07 3.51
CA SER A 51 1.61 7.33 3.74
C SER A 51 1.29 7.53 5.22
N SER A 52 0.84 6.49 5.91
CA SER A 52 0.61 6.53 7.36
C SER A 52 1.90 6.80 8.12
N PHE A 53 2.99 6.10 7.80
CA PHE A 53 4.28 6.31 8.44
C PHE A 53 4.82 7.73 8.20
N GLY A 54 4.68 8.26 6.99
CA GLY A 54 5.07 9.64 6.67
C GLY A 54 4.29 10.69 7.47
N ALA A 55 2.98 10.48 7.66
CA ALA A 55 2.14 11.36 8.47
C ALA A 55 2.52 11.30 9.97
N ASP A 56 2.86 10.11 10.47
CA ASP A 56 3.21 9.87 11.88
C ASP A 56 4.46 10.63 12.35
N GLN A 57 5.29 11.08 11.41
CA GLN A 57 6.50 11.86 11.66
C GLN A 57 6.20 13.30 12.12
N PHE A 58 5.03 13.85 11.80
CA PHE A 58 4.66 15.21 12.17
C PHE A 58 4.01 15.25 13.56
N ASP A 59 4.40 16.25 14.37
CA ASP A 59 3.85 16.42 15.72
C ASP A 59 2.53 17.20 15.70
N GLU A 60 1.44 16.53 16.09
CA GLU A 60 0.10 17.10 16.22
C GLU A 60 0.01 18.26 17.22
N ARG A 61 0.94 18.36 18.18
CA ARG A 61 0.93 19.43 19.20
C ARG A 61 1.43 20.78 18.69
N SER A 62 2.00 20.82 17.48
CA SER A 62 2.51 22.06 16.88
C SER A 62 1.38 22.91 16.28
N LYS A 63 1.36 24.21 16.54
CA LYS A 63 0.39 25.15 15.93
C LYS A 63 0.43 25.13 14.39
N ASN A 64 1.58 24.78 13.81
CA ASN A 64 1.77 24.73 12.36
C ASN A 64 1.63 23.30 11.78
N TYR A 65 1.16 22.32 12.57
CA TYR A 65 1.05 20.92 12.18
C TYR A 65 0.34 20.74 10.82
N LYS A 66 -0.89 21.27 10.70
CA LYS A 66 -1.71 21.14 9.49
C LYS A 66 -0.98 21.65 8.25
N ARG A 67 -0.36 22.83 8.32
CA ARG A 67 0.37 23.44 7.20
C ARG A 67 1.58 22.61 6.75
N HIS A 68 2.32 21.99 7.68
CA HIS A 68 3.47 21.15 7.33
C HIS A 68 3.02 19.82 6.74
N LEU A 69 1.94 19.24 7.28
CA LEU A 69 1.34 18.01 6.80
C LEU A 69 0.77 18.19 5.37
N ASP A 70 0.05 19.27 5.10
CA ASP A 70 -0.49 19.57 3.77
C ASP A 70 0.62 19.73 2.73
N ARG A 71 1.70 20.44 3.09
CA ARG A 71 2.89 20.59 2.23
C ARG A 71 3.56 19.26 1.95
N PHE A 72 3.69 18.42 2.97
CA PHE A 72 4.25 17.07 2.83
C PHE A 72 3.42 16.23 1.87
N PHE A 73 2.10 16.14 2.07
CA PHE A 73 1.24 15.36 1.18
C PHE A 73 1.22 15.91 -0.25
N ASN A 74 1.16 17.23 -0.42
CA ASN A 74 1.22 17.83 -1.75
C ASN A 74 2.53 17.47 -2.47
N PHE A 75 3.67 17.58 -1.80
CA PHE A 75 4.97 17.19 -2.35
C PHE A 75 5.06 15.67 -2.59
N PHE A 76 4.53 14.85 -1.69
CA PHE A 76 4.46 13.40 -1.83
C PHE A 76 3.68 13.00 -3.09
N TYR A 77 2.48 13.54 -3.29
CA TYR A 77 1.67 13.26 -4.48
C TYR A 77 2.31 13.77 -5.77
N LEU A 78 2.96 14.94 -5.74
CA LEU A 78 3.74 15.45 -6.86
C LEU A 78 4.86 14.46 -7.23
N SER A 79 5.63 13.99 -6.23
CA SER A 79 6.72 13.04 -6.43
C SER A 79 6.22 11.69 -6.96
N VAL A 80 5.09 11.18 -6.46
CA VAL A 80 4.49 9.92 -6.95
C VAL A 80 4.06 10.07 -8.41
N THR A 81 3.44 11.19 -8.76
CA THR A 81 3.00 11.47 -10.12
C THR A 81 4.19 11.56 -11.08
N PHE A 82 5.25 12.29 -10.68
CA PHE A 82 6.49 12.36 -11.45
C PHE A 82 7.14 10.97 -11.62
N GLY A 83 7.19 10.18 -10.54
CA GLY A 83 7.69 8.81 -10.57
C GLY A 83 6.89 7.90 -11.51
N ALA A 84 5.55 8.05 -11.56
CA ALA A 84 4.71 7.32 -12.50
C ALA A 84 4.98 7.69 -13.96
N VAL A 85 5.14 8.98 -14.26
CA VAL A 85 5.50 9.45 -15.61
C VAL A 85 6.88 8.91 -16.01
N ALA A 86 7.86 8.97 -15.11
CA ALA A 86 9.19 8.39 -15.35
C ALA A 86 9.14 6.88 -15.56
N ALA A 87 8.31 6.16 -14.81
CA ALA A 87 8.13 4.71 -14.99
C ALA A 87 7.54 4.39 -16.37
N PHE A 88 6.47 5.06 -16.80
CA PHE A 88 5.86 4.82 -18.10
C PHE A 88 6.71 5.27 -19.29
N THR A 89 7.70 6.14 -19.08
CA THR A 89 8.60 6.62 -20.15
C THR A 89 9.92 5.85 -20.16
N LEU A 90 10.70 5.96 -19.08
CA LEU A 90 12.05 5.42 -18.99
C LEU A 90 12.06 3.89 -18.93
N VAL A 91 11.19 3.28 -18.10
CA VAL A 91 11.19 1.81 -17.95
C VAL A 91 10.67 1.16 -19.23
N VAL A 92 9.64 1.72 -19.85
CA VAL A 92 9.12 1.25 -21.14
C VAL A 92 10.18 1.39 -22.24
N TYR A 93 10.90 2.51 -22.29
CA TYR A 93 12.02 2.69 -23.22
C TYR A 93 13.09 1.60 -23.04
N ILE A 94 13.52 1.35 -21.80
CA ILE A 94 14.50 0.30 -21.48
C ILE A 94 13.96 -1.08 -21.84
N GLN A 95 12.68 -1.34 -21.58
CA GLN A 95 12.04 -2.60 -21.91
C GLN A 95 12.04 -2.86 -23.42
N MET A 96 11.79 -1.84 -24.24
CA MET A 96 11.78 -1.95 -25.70
C MET A 96 13.19 -2.09 -26.29
N HIS A 97 14.19 -1.37 -25.77
CA HIS A 97 15.55 -1.36 -26.35
C HIS A 97 16.49 -2.42 -25.76
N HIS A 98 16.36 -2.74 -24.47
CA HIS A 98 17.26 -3.63 -23.72
C HIS A 98 16.58 -4.90 -23.19
N GLY A 99 15.27 -5.04 -23.43
CA GLY A 99 14.49 -6.22 -23.05
C GLY A 99 13.99 -6.20 -21.61
N TRP A 100 13.19 -7.22 -21.27
CA TRP A 100 12.47 -7.31 -20.01
C TRP A 100 13.37 -7.46 -18.78
N GLY A 101 14.45 -8.23 -18.89
CA GLY A 101 15.37 -8.41 -17.75
C GLY A 101 16.08 -7.12 -17.33
N ALA A 102 16.45 -6.26 -18.29
CA ALA A 102 17.04 -4.96 -17.98
C ALA A 102 16.02 -4.05 -17.28
N ALA A 103 14.77 -4.02 -17.75
CA ALA A 103 13.70 -3.24 -17.13
C ALA A 103 13.42 -3.68 -15.68
N PHE A 104 13.27 -5.00 -15.44
CA PHE A 104 13.07 -5.53 -14.09
C PHE A 104 14.29 -5.33 -13.19
N GLY A 105 15.50 -5.42 -13.74
CA GLY A 105 16.75 -5.16 -13.01
C GLY A 105 16.82 -3.70 -12.52
N VAL A 106 16.51 -2.74 -13.38
CA VAL A 106 16.48 -1.31 -13.01
C VAL A 106 15.45 -1.05 -11.90
N LEU A 107 14.25 -1.62 -12.01
CA LEU A 107 13.22 -1.52 -10.97
C LEU A 107 13.69 -2.14 -9.64
N ALA A 108 14.34 -3.31 -9.68
CA ALA A 108 14.87 -3.98 -8.50
C ALA A 108 15.97 -3.16 -7.82
N ILE A 109 16.90 -2.56 -8.59
CA ILE A 109 17.95 -1.68 -8.07
C ILE A 109 17.34 -0.43 -7.43
N ALA A 110 16.37 0.21 -8.10
CA ALA A 110 15.68 1.38 -7.55
C ALA A 110 14.98 1.06 -6.21
N MET A 111 14.31 -0.09 -6.11
CA MET A 111 13.72 -0.57 -4.85
C MET A 111 14.79 -0.85 -3.79
N GLY A 112 15.92 -1.44 -4.18
CA GLY A 112 17.06 -1.69 -3.29
C GLY A 112 17.63 -0.40 -2.69
N ILE A 113 17.84 0.62 -3.51
CA ILE A 113 18.30 1.95 -3.07
C ILE A 113 17.28 2.57 -2.10
N SER A 114 15.99 2.50 -2.41
CA SER A 114 14.91 2.97 -1.54
C SER A 114 14.97 2.33 -0.15
N ASN A 115 15.11 1.00 -0.09
CA ASN A 115 15.24 0.27 1.18
C ASN A 115 16.50 0.68 1.96
N VAL A 116 17.64 0.86 1.30
CA VAL A 116 18.88 1.30 1.94
C VAL A 116 18.70 2.69 2.57
N VAL A 117 18.12 3.64 1.84
CA VAL A 117 17.84 4.98 2.36
C VAL A 117 16.87 4.92 3.55
N PHE A 118 15.84 4.08 3.48
CA PHE A 118 14.89 3.87 4.58
C PHE A 118 15.57 3.31 5.84
N PHE A 119 16.45 2.31 5.69
CA PHE A 119 17.18 1.74 6.83
C PHE A 119 18.18 2.71 7.44
N ILE A 120 18.90 3.48 6.61
CA ILE A 120 19.82 4.52 7.10
C ILE A 120 19.06 5.61 7.87
N GLY A 121 17.84 5.94 7.45
CA GLY A 121 16.97 6.91 8.12
C GLY A 121 16.29 6.40 9.41
N THR A 122 16.35 5.10 9.69
CA THR A 122 15.67 4.47 10.85
C THR A 122 15.91 5.15 12.20
N PRO A 123 17.14 5.56 12.59
CA PRO A 123 17.35 6.24 13.87
C PRO A 123 16.71 7.63 13.97
N LEU A 124 16.36 8.26 12.86
CA LEU A 124 15.71 9.58 12.83
C LEU A 124 14.17 9.49 12.91
N TYR A 125 13.61 8.28 12.77
CA TYR A 125 12.16 8.11 12.71
C TYR A 125 11.47 8.09 14.08
N ARG A 126 10.30 8.73 14.15
CA ARG A 126 9.47 8.78 15.35
C ARG A 126 8.52 7.59 15.32
N HIS A 127 8.75 6.63 16.21
CA HIS A 127 7.92 5.44 16.29
C HIS A 127 6.69 5.71 17.17
N ARG A 128 5.48 5.60 16.59
CA ARG A 128 4.22 5.67 17.34
C ARG A 128 3.95 4.33 18.05
N VAL A 129 3.32 4.39 19.21
CA VAL A 129 2.90 3.17 19.94
C VAL A 129 1.79 2.44 19.19
N PRO A 130 1.77 1.09 19.18
CA PRO A 130 0.78 0.33 18.42
C PRO A 130 -0.63 0.53 18.99
N GLY A 131 -1.54 1.09 18.17
CA GLY A 131 -2.93 1.42 18.54
C GLY A 131 -3.95 0.27 18.42
N GLY A 132 -3.50 -0.96 18.17
CA GLY A 132 -4.35 -2.12 17.88
C GLY A 132 -4.98 -2.08 16.48
N SER A 133 -5.68 -3.16 16.08
CA SER A 133 -6.28 -3.27 14.75
C SER A 133 -7.76 -2.82 14.73
N PRO A 134 -8.17 -1.91 13.82
CA PRO A 134 -9.58 -1.61 13.62
C PRO A 134 -10.38 -2.82 13.11
N LEU A 135 -9.77 -3.68 12.29
CA LEU A 135 -10.42 -4.87 11.73
C LEU A 135 -10.87 -5.85 12.81
N THR A 136 -10.06 -6.05 13.86
CA THR A 136 -10.45 -6.92 14.97
C THR A 136 -11.68 -6.40 15.70
N ARG A 137 -11.89 -5.08 15.75
CA ARG A 137 -13.08 -4.50 16.37
C ARG A 137 -14.31 -4.64 15.49
N VAL A 138 -14.18 -4.44 14.18
CA VAL A 138 -15.27 -4.70 13.24
C VAL A 138 -15.69 -6.17 13.31
N ALA A 139 -14.72 -7.10 13.37
CA ALA A 139 -15.00 -8.51 13.56
C ALA A 139 -15.70 -8.79 14.90
N GLN A 140 -15.28 -8.17 16.00
CA GLN A 140 -15.94 -8.29 17.30
C GLN A 140 -17.40 -7.81 17.26
N VAL A 141 -17.67 -6.67 16.61
CA VAL A 141 -19.03 -6.12 16.46
C VAL A 141 -19.88 -7.05 15.60
N LEU A 142 -19.36 -7.55 14.48
CA LEU A 142 -20.07 -8.51 13.64
C LEU A 142 -20.42 -9.78 14.42
N VAL A 143 -19.42 -10.38 15.09
CA VAL A 143 -19.61 -11.60 15.90
C VAL A 143 -20.63 -11.34 17.01
N ALA A 144 -20.52 -10.23 17.74
CA ALA A 144 -21.45 -9.87 18.82
C ALA A 144 -22.88 -9.64 18.29
N ALA A 145 -23.03 -8.99 17.14
CA ALA A 145 -24.33 -8.75 16.51
C ALA A 145 -24.99 -10.06 16.05
N PHE A 146 -24.23 -10.97 15.44
CA PHE A 146 -24.73 -12.29 15.07
C PHE A 146 -25.13 -13.12 16.30
N HIS A 147 -24.34 -13.05 17.38
CA HIS A 147 -24.61 -13.82 18.59
C HIS A 147 -25.82 -13.29 19.39
N LYS A 148 -26.04 -11.97 19.38
CA LYS A 148 -27.14 -11.31 20.12
C LYS A 148 -28.39 -11.05 19.26
N ARG A 149 -28.50 -11.67 18.07
CA ARG A 149 -29.60 -11.42 17.12
C ARG A 149 -31.00 -11.73 17.67
N ASN A 150 -31.12 -12.61 18.66
CA ASN A 150 -32.40 -13.05 19.23
C ASN A 150 -32.73 -12.39 20.59
N VAL A 151 -31.97 -11.37 21.02
CA VAL A 151 -32.22 -10.70 22.30
C VAL A 151 -33.32 -9.65 22.13
N PRO A 152 -34.35 -9.62 22.99
CA PRO A 152 -35.39 -8.60 22.93
C PRO A 152 -34.83 -7.20 23.25
N PHE A 153 -35.18 -6.21 22.44
CA PHE A 153 -34.70 -4.83 22.55
C PHE A 153 -35.47 -4.04 23.63
N SER A 154 -34.75 -3.34 24.52
CA SER A 154 -35.32 -2.38 25.49
C SER A 154 -34.92 -0.94 25.13
N ASN A 155 -35.90 -0.03 25.04
CA ASN A 155 -35.73 1.34 24.55
C ASN A 155 -34.79 2.23 25.40
N SER A 156 -34.49 1.85 26.64
CA SER A 156 -33.64 2.65 27.55
C SER A 156 -32.13 2.48 27.31
N GLU A 157 -31.68 1.44 26.59
CA GLU A 157 -30.23 1.21 26.31
C GLU A 157 -29.70 2.04 25.13
N LEU A 158 -30.58 2.58 24.26
CA LEU A 158 -30.20 3.28 23.03
C LEU A 158 -29.32 4.52 23.27
N VAL A 159 -29.52 5.19 24.40
CA VAL A 159 -28.85 6.46 24.73
C VAL A 159 -27.39 6.27 25.17
N GLY A 160 -27.02 5.08 25.65
CA GLY A 160 -25.67 4.80 26.16
C GLY A 160 -24.72 4.08 25.20
N LEU A 161 -25.23 3.52 24.08
CA LEU A 161 -24.40 2.72 23.17
C LEU A 161 -23.46 3.54 22.27
N TYR A 162 -23.72 4.83 22.08
CA TYR A 162 -22.93 5.67 21.20
C TYR A 162 -21.71 6.30 21.87
N GLU A 163 -21.75 6.50 23.20
CA GLU A 163 -20.71 7.23 23.91
C GLU A 163 -19.99 6.37 24.95
N VAL A 164 -18.69 6.16 24.71
CA VAL A 164 -17.80 5.70 25.78
C VAL A 164 -17.56 6.89 26.71
N THR A 165 -18.04 6.78 27.95
CA THR A 165 -17.91 7.82 28.98
C THR A 165 -16.43 8.00 29.36
N GLY A 166 -15.88 9.21 29.18
CA GLY A 166 -14.50 9.54 29.59
C GLY A 166 -13.73 10.46 28.63
N ASN A 167 -12.62 11.03 29.12
CA ASN A 167 -11.68 11.88 28.36
C ASN A 167 -10.65 11.10 27.54
N HIS A 168 -10.60 9.78 27.71
CA HIS A 168 -9.71 8.90 26.96
C HIS A 168 -10.51 8.11 25.92
N SER A 169 -9.95 7.95 24.73
CA SER A 169 -10.49 6.99 23.77
C SER A 169 -10.48 5.60 24.40
N ALA A 170 -11.48 4.77 24.08
CA ALA A 170 -11.46 3.33 24.35
C ALA A 170 -10.21 2.63 23.75
N VAL A 171 -9.52 3.32 22.84
CA VAL A 171 -8.29 2.91 22.20
C VAL A 171 -7.08 3.43 22.97
N LYS A 172 -6.29 2.51 23.52
CA LYS A 172 -4.99 2.83 24.11
C LYS A 172 -4.08 3.43 23.02
N GLY A 173 -3.69 4.69 23.18
CA GLY A 173 -2.80 5.41 22.26
C GLY A 173 -3.48 6.30 21.21
N SER A 174 -4.82 6.32 21.12
CA SER A 174 -5.54 7.27 20.25
C SER A 174 -6.11 8.44 21.06
N SER A 175 -6.05 9.66 20.51
CA SER A 175 -6.74 10.81 21.10
C SER A 175 -8.25 10.68 20.87
N LYS A 176 -9.06 11.18 21.81
CA LYS A 176 -10.51 11.30 21.60
C LYS A 176 -10.73 12.39 20.56
N ILE A 177 -11.43 12.06 19.48
CA ILE A 177 -11.83 13.05 18.48
C ILE A 177 -12.84 13.97 19.16
N ALA A 178 -12.54 15.27 19.21
CA ALA A 178 -13.47 16.25 19.77
C ALA A 178 -14.70 16.35 18.87
N HIS A 179 -15.87 16.52 19.49
CA HIS A 179 -17.07 16.90 18.74
C HIS A 179 -16.81 18.24 18.06
N THR A 180 -17.02 18.29 16.76
CA THR A 180 -17.09 19.51 15.97
C THR A 180 -18.57 19.75 15.71
N ASP A 181 -19.05 20.95 16.05
CA ASP A 181 -20.43 21.38 15.81
C ASP A 181 -20.65 21.86 14.37
N ASP A 182 -19.65 21.71 13.49
CA ASP A 182 -19.74 22.04 12.07
C ASP A 182 -20.42 20.89 11.29
N PHE A 183 -21.74 20.81 11.42
CA PHE A 183 -22.64 20.15 10.47
C PHE A 183 -23.86 21.04 10.20
#